data_AF-A0A9E5WW64-F1
#
_entry.id   AF-A0A9E5WW64-F1
#
_cell.length_a   1.000
_cell.length_b   1.000
_cell.length_c   1.000
_cell.angle_alpha   90.00
_cell.angle_beta   90.00
_cell.angle_gamma   90.00
#
_symmetry.space_group_name_H-M   'P 1'
#
loop_
_entity.id
_entity.type
_entity.pdbx_description
1 polymer ?
#
loop_
_entity_poly.entity_id
_entity_poly.type
_entity_poly.pdbx_seq_one_letter_code
_entity_poly.pdbx_strand_id
1 'polypeptide(L)'
;MPRGVDRRRFVKDSILASAGLALTAQATDGRAEQASKQTPMGGTAPLPQGKIAGLSISRLLLGGNLLTHYTHSRDLKYVYRLAAQYNTEDKILQTLALAEQHGINTLVIHNVPEVMAILKKHRERGGKMQWITCTFHALARRDLDRFKREVEQLVQHGTNALYISGVEADILCGFLKPIYGPDADERTGVPQLDLLAKALEFCKSHGLPTGIGAHRMGVLVDCEKAGLDADFSKRFTVTSIPA
;
A
#
# COMPACT_ATOMS: atom_id res chain seq x y z
N MET A 1 -25.66 1.33 -27.76
CA MET A 1 -24.86 0.45 -26.86
C MET A 1 -23.46 1.02 -26.73
N PRO A 2 -22.96 1.35 -25.52
CA PRO A 2 -21.61 1.89 -25.38
C PRO A 2 -20.59 0.76 -25.55
N ARG A 3 -19.68 0.91 -26.50
CA ARG A 3 -18.60 -0.04 -26.79
C ARG A 3 -17.55 0.05 -25.69
N GLY A 4 -17.20 -1.08 -25.08
CA GLY A 4 -16.26 -1.18 -23.97
C GLY A 4 -14.84 -0.70 -24.32
N VAL A 5 -14.24 0.04 -23.42
CA VAL A 5 -12.82 0.44 -23.47
C VAL A 5 -11.97 -0.72 -22.96
N ASP A 6 -11.07 -1.24 -23.79
CA ASP A 6 -10.06 -2.23 -23.40
C ASP A 6 -8.71 -1.56 -23.13
N ARG A 7 -7.90 -2.13 -22.23
CA ARG A 7 -6.60 -1.64 -21.75
C ARG A 7 -5.64 -1.29 -22.90
N ARG A 8 -5.62 -2.11 -23.96
CA ARG A 8 -4.75 -1.86 -25.14
C ARG A 8 -5.13 -0.60 -25.91
N ARG A 9 -6.41 -0.24 -25.89
CA ARG A 9 -6.93 0.93 -26.61
C ARG A 9 -6.64 2.21 -25.84
N PHE A 10 -6.83 2.19 -24.52
CA PHE A 10 -6.46 3.30 -23.63
C PHE A 10 -4.98 3.70 -23.76
N VAL A 11 -4.06 2.71 -23.81
CA VAL A 11 -2.63 2.98 -23.96
C VAL A 11 -2.31 3.58 -25.34
N LYS A 12 -2.95 3.11 -26.42
CA LYS A 12 -2.76 3.66 -27.76
C LYS A 12 -3.26 5.10 -27.87
N ASP A 13 -4.44 5.37 -27.31
CA ASP A 13 -5.04 6.71 -27.36
C ASP A 13 -4.22 7.73 -26.54
N SER A 14 -3.59 7.28 -25.44
CA SER A 14 -2.70 8.13 -24.61
C SER A 14 -1.39 8.53 -25.30
N ILE A 15 -0.86 7.68 -26.20
CA ILE A 15 0.39 7.96 -26.93
C ILE A 15 0.16 8.94 -28.09
N LEU A 16 -1.01 8.90 -28.72
CA LEU A 16 -1.34 9.82 -29.82
C LEU A 16 -1.56 11.27 -29.32
N ALA A 17 -2.00 11.45 -28.08
CA ALA A 17 -2.17 12.78 -27.49
C ALA A 17 -0.85 13.51 -27.18
N SER A 18 0.28 12.80 -27.10
CA SER A 18 1.60 13.37 -26.73
C SER A 18 2.49 13.70 -27.94
N ALA A 19 2.14 13.28 -29.15
CA ALA A 19 2.93 13.54 -30.36
C ALA A 19 2.65 14.90 -31.03
N GLY A 20 1.58 15.60 -30.65
CA GLY A 20 1.15 16.86 -31.27
C GLY A 20 1.85 18.14 -30.78
N LEU A 21 2.70 18.07 -29.75
CA LEU A 21 3.32 19.25 -29.11
C LEU A 21 4.84 19.37 -29.33
N ALA A 22 5.47 18.47 -30.09
CA ALA A 22 6.93 18.38 -30.17
C ALA A 22 7.56 19.11 -31.37
N LEU A 23 6.82 19.96 -32.10
CA LEU A 23 7.29 20.62 -33.32
C LEU A 23 7.19 22.15 -33.25
N THR A 24 7.75 22.78 -32.23
CA THR A 24 8.31 24.16 -32.32
C THR A 24 9.04 24.53 -31.03
N ALA A 25 10.35 24.29 -30.96
CA ALA A 25 11.24 25.04 -30.08
C ALA A 25 12.67 24.94 -30.62
N GLN A 26 13.01 25.87 -31.52
CA GLN A 26 14.41 26.14 -31.87
C GLN A 26 15.07 26.92 -30.72
N ALA A 27 16.36 26.64 -30.55
CA ALA A 27 17.21 27.03 -29.45
C ALA A 27 17.43 28.54 -29.31
N THR A 28 17.41 29.01 -28.05
CA THR A 28 18.24 30.14 -27.59
C THR A 28 18.77 29.82 -26.20
N ASP A 29 20.09 29.82 -26.06
CA ASP A 29 20.84 29.74 -24.81
C ASP A 29 20.46 30.89 -23.86
N GLY A 30 20.15 30.55 -22.61
CA GLY A 30 19.88 31.51 -21.56
C GLY A 30 19.52 30.81 -20.25
N ARG A 31 20.49 30.70 -19.34
CA ARG A 31 20.27 30.32 -17.93
C ARG A 31 19.27 31.29 -17.30
N ALA A 32 18.09 30.78 -16.96
CA ALA A 32 17.19 31.39 -16.00
C ALA A 32 16.63 30.29 -15.09
N GLU A 33 16.87 30.42 -13.78
CA GLU A 33 16.14 29.70 -12.75
C GLU A 33 14.66 30.04 -12.87
N GLN A 34 13.90 29.23 -13.60
CA GLN A 34 12.45 29.22 -13.49
C GLN A 34 12.09 28.28 -12.35
N ALA A 35 11.95 28.85 -11.15
CA ALA A 35 11.07 28.27 -10.15
C ALA A 35 9.70 28.11 -10.80
N SER A 36 9.36 26.88 -11.19
CA SER A 36 8.06 26.56 -11.76
C SER A 36 7.01 26.86 -10.68
N LYS A 37 6.37 28.04 -10.76
CA LYS A 37 5.06 28.24 -10.15
C LYS A 37 4.14 27.22 -10.79
N GLN A 38 3.98 26.08 -10.14
CA GLN A 38 2.96 25.11 -10.50
C GLN A 38 1.63 25.82 -10.43
N THR A 39 1.08 26.17 -11.60
CA THR A 39 -0.32 26.56 -11.72
C THR A 39 -1.13 25.42 -11.10
N PRO A 40 -2.08 25.70 -10.17
CA PRO A 40 -2.91 24.65 -9.63
C PRO A 40 -3.64 24.01 -10.81
N MET A 41 -3.35 22.74 -11.10
CA MET A 41 -4.21 21.96 -11.98
C MET A 41 -5.59 22.00 -11.34
N GLY A 42 -6.52 22.70 -12.00
CA GLY A 42 -7.90 22.85 -11.55
C GLY A 42 -8.46 21.48 -11.14
N GLY A 43 -9.17 21.47 -10.00
CA GLY A 43 -9.60 20.26 -9.30
C GLY A 43 -10.05 19.16 -10.26
N THR A 44 -9.22 18.12 -10.36
CA THR A 44 -9.56 16.92 -11.11
C THR A 44 -10.83 16.33 -10.51
N ALA A 45 -11.79 15.95 -11.35
CA ALA A 45 -13.02 15.29 -10.92
C ALA A 45 -12.71 14.21 -9.85
N PRO A 46 -13.51 14.10 -8.77
CA PRO A 46 -13.21 13.20 -7.68
C PRO A 46 -13.01 11.78 -8.20
N LEU A 47 -11.92 11.12 -7.77
CA LEU A 47 -11.65 9.74 -8.16
C LEU A 47 -12.82 8.84 -7.74
N PRO A 48 -13.19 7.85 -8.57
CA PRO A 48 -14.17 6.85 -8.15
C PRO A 48 -13.77 6.22 -6.82
N GLN A 49 -14.74 6.01 -5.95
CA GLN A 49 -14.54 5.38 -4.64
C GLN A 49 -15.28 4.03 -4.56
N GLY A 50 -14.72 3.10 -3.79
CA GLY A 50 -15.38 1.88 -3.34
C GLY A 50 -15.53 1.89 -1.82
N LYS A 51 -16.18 0.86 -1.28
CA LYS A 51 -16.30 0.68 0.16
C LYS A 51 -15.56 -0.58 0.61
N ILE A 52 -14.80 -0.47 1.70
CA ILE A 52 -14.30 -1.61 2.47
C ILE A 52 -14.91 -1.49 3.86
N ALA A 53 -15.78 -2.44 4.21
CA ALA A 53 -16.69 -2.29 5.35
C ALA A 53 -17.35 -0.89 5.35
N GLY A 54 -17.11 -0.09 6.39
CA GLY A 54 -17.62 1.29 6.50
C GLY A 54 -16.78 2.38 5.83
N LEU A 55 -15.57 2.08 5.33
CA LEU A 55 -14.65 3.09 4.81
C LEU A 55 -14.88 3.36 3.32
N SER A 56 -14.98 4.64 2.95
CA SER A 56 -14.96 5.07 1.54
C SER A 56 -13.53 5.25 1.07
N ILE A 57 -13.10 4.48 0.08
CA ILE A 57 -11.72 4.39 -0.38
C ILE A 57 -11.65 4.68 -1.88
N SER A 58 -10.79 5.60 -2.26
CA SER A 58 -10.44 5.90 -3.66
C SER A 58 -9.93 4.66 -4.39
N ARG A 59 -10.31 4.50 -5.67
CA ARG A 59 -9.87 3.36 -6.50
C ARG A 59 -8.37 3.34 -6.79
N LEU A 60 -7.67 4.43 -6.47
CA LEU A 60 -6.22 4.53 -6.47
C LEU A 60 -5.76 4.84 -5.05
N LEU A 61 -4.89 3.99 -4.49
CA LEU A 61 -4.34 4.14 -3.14
C LEU A 61 -2.88 4.62 -3.23
N LEU A 62 -2.47 5.44 -2.28
CA LEU A 62 -1.06 5.82 -2.13
C LEU A 62 -0.29 4.66 -1.48
N GLY A 63 0.87 4.31 -2.04
CA GLY A 63 1.79 3.32 -1.46
C GLY A 63 2.80 3.98 -0.52
N GLY A 64 2.97 3.43 0.69
CA GLY A 64 3.80 4.03 1.74
C GLY A 64 5.28 3.64 1.74
N ASN A 65 5.70 2.67 0.91
CA ASN A 65 7.07 2.15 0.92
C ASN A 65 8.14 3.24 0.78
N LEU A 66 7.96 4.16 -0.18
CA LEU A 66 8.87 5.29 -0.37
C LEU A 66 8.90 6.25 0.82
N LEU A 67 7.73 6.48 1.45
CA LEU A 67 7.61 7.35 2.62
C LEU A 67 8.33 6.75 3.84
N THR A 68 8.39 5.41 3.91
CA THR A 68 9.13 4.65 4.94
C THR A 68 10.57 4.31 4.56
N HIS A 69 11.04 4.77 3.40
CA HIS A 69 12.34 4.47 2.82
C HIS A 69 12.60 2.99 2.48
N TYR A 70 11.61 2.09 2.65
CA TYR A 70 11.70 0.70 2.25
C TYR A 70 11.55 0.55 0.72
N THR A 71 12.68 0.54 0.02
CA THR A 71 12.70 0.58 -1.46
C THR A 71 12.78 -0.79 -2.13
N HIS A 72 13.00 -1.88 -1.37
CA HIS A 72 13.19 -3.24 -1.91
C HIS A 72 14.30 -3.33 -2.97
N SER A 73 15.34 -2.50 -2.85
CA SER A 73 16.41 -2.37 -3.86
C SER A 73 17.46 -3.49 -3.85
N ARG A 74 17.16 -4.64 -3.22
CA ARG A 74 18.08 -5.77 -3.00
C ARG A 74 19.43 -5.26 -2.47
N ASP A 75 20.49 -5.41 -3.25
CA ASP A 75 21.87 -5.07 -2.87
C ASP A 75 22.21 -3.59 -3.07
N LEU A 76 21.35 -2.81 -3.72
CA LEU A 76 21.57 -1.38 -3.99
C LEU A 76 21.24 -0.54 -2.74
N LYS A 77 22.05 -0.71 -1.69
CA LYS A 77 21.88 -0.02 -0.39
C LYS A 77 21.84 1.50 -0.51
N TYR A 78 22.55 2.08 -1.48
CA TYR A 78 22.57 3.53 -1.71
C TYR A 78 21.17 4.09 -2.03
N VAL A 79 20.26 3.29 -2.58
CA VAL A 79 18.89 3.69 -2.92
C VAL A 79 18.08 4.03 -1.67
N TYR A 80 18.31 3.35 -0.54
CA TYR A 80 17.70 3.72 0.74
C TYR A 80 18.13 5.11 1.19
N ARG A 81 19.41 5.46 1.02
CA ARG A 81 19.93 6.79 1.35
C ARG A 81 19.32 7.87 0.45
N LEU A 82 19.21 7.60 -0.85
CA LEU A 82 18.56 8.53 -1.79
C LEU A 82 17.08 8.74 -1.44
N ALA A 83 16.36 7.67 -1.13
CA ALA A 83 14.96 7.75 -0.71
C ALA A 83 14.79 8.58 0.56
N ALA A 84 15.65 8.39 1.56
CA ALA A 84 15.63 9.16 2.80
C ALA A 84 15.98 10.65 2.59
N GLN A 85 16.93 10.95 1.70
CA GLN A 85 17.29 12.34 1.39
C GLN A 85 16.20 13.09 0.62
N TYR A 86 15.41 12.39 -0.20
CA TYR A 86 14.30 13.00 -0.93
C TYR A 86 13.02 13.10 -0.09
N ASN A 87 12.64 12.03 0.61
CA ASN A 87 11.41 11.96 1.40
C ASN A 87 11.60 12.59 2.78
N THR A 88 12.00 13.85 2.80
CA THR A 88 11.98 14.66 4.02
C THR A 88 10.56 14.80 4.56
N GLU A 89 10.42 15.22 5.82
CA GLU A 89 9.10 15.45 6.41
C GLU A 89 8.23 16.39 5.55
N ASP A 90 8.76 17.54 5.15
CA ASP A 90 8.03 18.49 4.31
C ASP A 90 7.62 17.87 2.98
N LYS A 91 8.48 17.00 2.41
CA LYS A 91 8.17 16.32 1.15
C LYS A 91 7.08 15.27 1.32
N ILE A 92 7.09 14.54 2.44
CA ILE A 92 6.04 13.58 2.78
C ILE A 92 4.71 14.33 2.94
N LEU A 93 4.68 15.41 3.72
CA LEU A 93 3.48 16.25 3.92
C LEU A 93 2.97 16.84 2.61
N GLN A 94 3.86 17.36 1.75
CA GLN A 94 3.51 17.84 0.41
C GLN A 94 2.88 16.72 -0.43
N THR A 95 3.44 15.50 -0.38
CA THR A 95 2.94 14.34 -1.13
C THR A 95 1.53 13.95 -0.67
N LEU A 96 1.28 13.94 0.64
CA LEU A 96 -0.05 13.64 1.20
C LEU A 96 -1.07 14.68 0.76
N ALA A 97 -0.75 15.98 0.89
CA ALA A 97 -1.65 17.06 0.50
C ALA A 97 -1.95 17.04 -1.01
N LEU A 98 -0.94 16.78 -1.86
CA LEU A 98 -1.13 16.67 -3.30
C LEU A 98 -2.00 15.47 -3.68
N ALA A 99 -1.81 14.33 -3.02
CA ALA A 99 -2.64 13.14 -3.21
C ALA A 99 -4.11 13.44 -2.87
N GLU A 100 -4.36 14.11 -1.74
CA GLU A 100 -5.71 14.53 -1.32
C GLU A 100 -6.34 15.52 -2.31
N GLN A 101 -5.58 16.49 -2.82
CA GLN A 101 -6.05 17.45 -3.84
C GLN A 101 -6.52 16.76 -5.12
N HIS A 102 -5.92 15.60 -5.46
CA HIS A 102 -6.32 14.78 -6.61
C HIS A 102 -7.33 13.68 -6.27
N GLY A 103 -7.92 13.70 -5.08
CA GLY A 103 -8.98 12.78 -4.68
C GLY A 103 -8.51 11.41 -4.19
N ILE A 104 -7.20 11.18 -4.06
CA ILE A 104 -6.66 10.01 -3.36
C ILE A 104 -6.85 10.24 -1.86
N ASN A 105 -7.53 9.32 -1.19
CA ASN A 105 -7.92 9.49 0.21
C ASN A 105 -7.42 8.37 1.13
N THR A 106 -6.63 7.42 0.61
CA THR A 106 -6.15 6.28 1.39
C THR A 106 -4.70 5.93 1.06
N LEU A 107 -3.90 5.76 2.12
CA LEU A 107 -2.51 5.35 2.12
C LEU A 107 -2.38 3.93 2.71
N VAL A 108 -1.63 3.05 2.05
CA VAL A 108 -1.26 1.74 2.61
C VAL A 108 0.22 1.74 2.97
N ILE A 109 0.54 1.56 4.25
CA ILE A 109 1.89 1.86 4.76
C ILE A 109 2.31 0.92 5.91
N HIS A 110 3.62 0.69 6.03
CA HIS A 110 4.20 0.02 7.20
C HIS A 110 4.28 0.98 8.38
N ASN A 111 4.08 0.48 9.58
CA ASN A 111 4.03 1.30 10.79
C ASN A 111 5.45 1.65 11.33
N VAL A 112 6.17 2.50 10.60
CA VAL A 112 7.46 3.05 11.01
C VAL A 112 7.24 4.26 11.92
N PRO A 113 7.69 4.25 13.20
CA PRO A 113 7.34 5.27 14.19
C PRO A 113 7.56 6.72 13.74
N GLU A 114 8.68 7.00 13.07
CA GLU A 114 9.04 8.32 12.56
C GLU A 114 8.02 8.80 11.52
N VAL A 115 7.61 7.91 10.61
CA VAL A 115 6.62 8.25 9.57
C VAL A 115 5.22 8.38 10.17
N MET A 116 4.88 7.55 11.16
CA MET A 116 3.59 7.66 11.86
C MET A 116 3.45 9.02 12.58
N ALA A 117 4.54 9.55 13.15
CA ALA A 117 4.53 10.90 13.73
C ALA A 117 4.22 11.98 12.68
N ILE A 118 4.76 11.85 11.46
CA ILE A 118 4.45 12.74 10.34
C ILE A 118 2.98 12.62 9.89
N LEU A 119 2.45 11.40 9.81
CA LEU A 119 1.03 11.17 9.47
C LEU A 119 0.08 11.79 10.51
N LYS A 120 0.42 11.66 11.80
CA LYS A 120 -0.33 12.33 12.89
C LYS A 120 -0.28 13.85 12.74
N LYS A 121 0.90 14.41 12.47
CA LYS A 121 1.08 15.85 12.20
C LYS A 121 0.26 16.33 10.99
N HIS A 122 0.19 15.53 9.91
CA HIS A 122 -0.66 15.83 8.75
C HIS A 122 -2.14 15.91 9.15
N ARG A 123 -2.61 14.93 9.93
CA ARG A 123 -4.00 14.89 10.44
C ARG A 123 -4.30 16.08 11.37
N GLU A 124 -3.40 16.42 12.28
CA GLU A 124 -3.52 17.58 13.20
C GLU A 124 -3.61 18.92 12.44
N ARG A 125 -2.98 19.01 11.26
CA ARG A 125 -3.05 20.16 10.36
C ARG A 125 -4.30 20.20 9.48
N GLY A 126 -5.25 19.29 9.71
CA GLY A 126 -6.52 19.20 8.97
C GLY A 126 -6.48 18.27 7.75
N GLY A 127 -5.39 17.53 7.56
CA GLY A 127 -5.30 16.46 6.56
C GLY A 127 -6.34 15.36 6.81
N LYS A 128 -6.86 14.77 5.74
CA LYS A 128 -7.97 13.79 5.76
C LYS A 128 -7.55 12.40 5.29
N MET A 129 -6.27 12.20 4.97
CA MET A 129 -5.73 10.94 4.50
C MET A 129 -6.04 9.83 5.51
N GLN A 130 -6.73 8.81 5.03
CA GLN A 130 -6.92 7.57 5.77
C GLN A 130 -5.68 6.69 5.59
N TRP A 131 -5.30 5.91 6.58
CA TRP A 131 -4.23 4.93 6.40
C TRP A 131 -4.61 3.53 6.85
N ILE A 132 -4.04 2.56 6.12
CA ILE A 132 -4.16 1.12 6.36
C ILE A 132 -2.76 0.60 6.67
N THR A 133 -2.59 0.01 7.86
CA THR A 133 -1.30 -0.53 8.33
C THR A 133 -1.33 -2.06 8.43
N CYS A 134 -0.16 -2.67 8.60
CA CYS A 134 -0.05 -4.10 8.87
C CYS A 134 0.78 -4.41 10.09
N THR A 135 0.59 -5.62 10.61
CA THR A 135 1.32 -6.24 11.71
C THR A 135 2.78 -6.59 11.34
N PHE A 136 3.61 -6.87 12.35
CA PHE A 136 5.08 -6.95 12.23
C PHE A 136 5.65 -8.34 12.53
N HIS A 137 5.15 -9.36 11.84
CA HIS A 137 5.73 -10.70 11.81
C HIS A 137 5.81 -11.43 13.16
N ALA A 138 5.21 -10.91 14.25
CA ALA A 138 5.11 -11.64 15.51
C ALA A 138 4.37 -12.98 15.32
N LEU A 139 3.31 -12.98 14.54
CA LEU A 139 2.48 -14.17 14.31
C LEU A 139 3.20 -15.21 13.42
N ALA A 140 4.18 -14.80 12.61
CA ALA A 140 5.04 -15.71 11.86
C ALA A 140 5.87 -16.61 12.79
N ARG A 141 6.12 -16.15 14.02
CA ARG A 141 6.76 -16.92 15.10
C ARG A 141 5.76 -17.52 16.08
N ARG A 142 4.45 -17.44 15.78
CA ARG A 142 3.33 -17.90 16.61
C ARG A 142 3.29 -17.21 17.99
N ASP A 143 3.85 -15.99 18.07
CA ASP A 143 3.86 -15.18 19.28
C ASP A 143 2.61 -14.29 19.31
N LEU A 144 1.52 -14.84 19.83
CA LEU A 144 0.24 -14.14 19.88
C LEU A 144 0.27 -12.94 20.83
N ASP A 145 1.03 -13.01 21.93
CA ASP A 145 1.09 -11.91 22.90
C ASP A 145 1.84 -10.70 22.32
N ARG A 146 2.93 -10.94 21.60
CA ARG A 146 3.61 -9.86 20.85
C ARG A 146 2.74 -9.33 19.72
N PHE A 147 2.05 -10.20 19.00
CA PHE A 147 1.11 -9.79 17.94
C PHE A 147 0.05 -8.83 18.49
N LYS A 148 -0.54 -9.13 19.66
CA LYS A 148 -1.52 -8.24 20.31
C LYS A 148 -0.94 -6.86 20.60
N ARG A 149 0.28 -6.79 21.16
CA ARG A 149 0.98 -5.51 21.40
C ARG A 149 1.24 -4.73 20.11
N GLU A 150 1.58 -5.42 19.02
CA GLU A 150 1.76 -4.79 17.71
C GLU A 150 0.44 -4.19 17.21
N VAL A 151 -0.67 -4.93 17.29
CA VAL A 151 -2.00 -4.43 16.91
C VAL A 151 -2.41 -3.22 17.75
N GLU A 152 -2.22 -3.27 19.08
CA GLU A 152 -2.49 -2.14 19.98
C GLU A 152 -1.69 -0.90 19.58
N GLN A 153 -0.43 -1.07 19.19
CA GLN A 153 0.39 0.02 18.68
C GLN A 153 -0.17 0.61 17.37
N LEU A 154 -0.63 -0.23 16.43
CA LEU A 154 -1.26 0.25 15.19
C LEU A 154 -2.51 1.09 15.48
N VAL A 155 -3.33 0.65 16.44
CA VAL A 155 -4.54 1.35 16.89
C VAL A 155 -4.16 2.68 17.56
N GLN A 156 -3.17 2.70 18.45
CA GLN A 156 -2.66 3.92 19.09
C GLN A 156 -2.06 4.91 18.07
N HIS A 157 -1.53 4.40 16.96
CA HIS A 157 -1.05 5.23 15.87
C HIS A 157 -2.18 5.76 14.97
N GLY A 158 -3.43 5.39 15.23
CA GLY A 158 -4.61 5.99 14.64
C GLY A 158 -4.93 5.46 13.25
N THR A 159 -4.61 4.20 12.97
CA THR A 159 -4.96 3.54 11.72
C THR A 159 -6.48 3.47 11.49
N ASN A 160 -6.91 3.60 10.24
CA ASN A 160 -8.32 3.54 9.86
C ASN A 160 -8.76 2.10 9.57
N ALA A 161 -7.83 1.27 9.11
CA ALA A 161 -7.99 -0.17 8.94
C ALA A 161 -6.64 -0.84 9.16
N LEU A 162 -6.61 -2.15 9.39
CA LEU A 162 -5.37 -2.91 9.49
C LEU A 162 -5.50 -4.25 8.79
N TYR A 163 -4.36 -4.90 8.50
CA TYR A 163 -4.37 -6.27 8.00
C TYR A 163 -3.24 -7.09 8.60
N ILE A 164 -3.49 -8.39 8.78
CA ILE A 164 -2.43 -9.36 9.13
C ILE A 164 -1.48 -9.43 7.93
N SER A 165 -0.17 -9.27 8.16
CA SER A 165 0.79 -9.19 7.06
C SER A 165 0.80 -10.45 6.19
N GLY A 166 1.12 -10.30 4.90
CA GLY A 166 1.17 -11.44 3.98
C GLY A 166 2.19 -12.51 4.40
N VAL A 167 3.29 -12.12 5.04
CA VAL A 167 4.28 -13.07 5.57
C VAL A 167 3.68 -13.92 6.69
N GLU A 168 2.93 -13.30 7.60
CA GLU A 168 2.30 -14.00 8.72
C GLU A 168 1.21 -14.96 8.24
N ALA A 169 0.33 -14.51 7.35
CA ALA A 169 -0.75 -15.32 6.82
C ALA A 169 -0.22 -16.49 5.95
N ASP A 170 0.78 -16.25 5.11
CA ASP A 170 1.44 -17.29 4.32
C ASP A 170 2.02 -18.39 5.24
N ILE A 171 2.78 -18.00 6.27
CA ILE A 171 3.41 -18.94 7.21
C ILE A 171 2.36 -19.71 8.00
N LEU A 172 1.31 -19.04 8.49
CA LEU A 172 0.23 -19.72 9.19
C LEU A 172 -0.59 -20.65 8.30
N CYS A 173 -0.69 -20.38 7.00
CA CYS A 173 -1.32 -21.31 6.03
C CYS A 173 -0.37 -22.41 5.53
N GLY A 174 0.84 -22.51 6.10
CA GLY A 174 1.80 -23.58 5.79
C GLY A 174 2.66 -23.34 4.55
N PHE A 175 2.70 -22.12 4.01
CA PHE A 175 3.56 -21.76 2.88
C PHE A 175 4.92 -21.28 3.36
N LEU A 176 5.83 -22.22 3.58
CA LEU A 176 7.12 -21.95 4.24
C LEU A 176 8.30 -21.75 3.27
N LYS A 177 8.11 -22.04 1.98
CA LYS A 177 9.14 -21.79 0.96
C LYS A 177 9.31 -20.28 0.71
N PRO A 178 10.42 -19.82 0.12
CA PRO A 178 10.55 -18.45 -0.36
C PRO A 178 9.37 -18.04 -1.26
N ILE A 179 8.99 -16.75 -1.23
CA ILE A 179 7.87 -16.21 -2.03
C ILE A 179 8.19 -16.08 -3.53
N TYR A 180 9.33 -16.62 -3.97
CA TYR A 180 9.84 -16.57 -5.34
C TYR A 180 10.41 -17.94 -5.73
N GLY A 181 10.43 -18.21 -7.04
CA GLY A 181 10.91 -19.48 -7.59
C GLY A 181 9.77 -20.41 -8.04
N PRO A 182 10.11 -21.52 -8.72
CA PRO A 182 9.12 -22.41 -9.35
C PRO A 182 8.17 -23.08 -8.34
N ASP A 183 8.66 -23.33 -7.12
CA ASP A 183 7.90 -24.00 -6.06
C ASP A 183 7.32 -23.01 -5.03
N ALA A 184 7.28 -21.71 -5.35
CA ALA A 184 6.90 -20.68 -4.38
C ALA A 184 5.49 -20.92 -3.81
N ASP A 185 4.57 -21.46 -4.60
CA ASP A 185 3.19 -21.74 -4.21
C ASP A 185 3.01 -23.13 -3.55
N GLU A 186 4.07 -23.94 -3.42
CA GLU A 186 3.98 -25.24 -2.76
C GLU A 186 3.82 -25.08 -1.24
N ARG A 187 2.80 -25.73 -0.69
CA ARG A 187 2.58 -25.82 0.75
C ARG A 187 3.41 -26.96 1.33
N THR A 188 4.30 -26.63 2.27
CA THR A 188 5.16 -27.61 2.96
C THR A 188 4.88 -27.72 4.45
N GLY A 189 4.12 -26.78 5.01
CA GLY A 189 3.71 -26.76 6.41
C GLY A 189 2.24 -27.13 6.62
N VAL A 190 1.91 -27.44 7.87
CA VAL A 190 0.52 -27.66 8.31
C VAL A 190 -0.15 -26.30 8.56
N PRO A 191 -1.34 -26.03 7.97
CA PRO A 191 -2.09 -24.82 8.26
C PRO A 191 -2.50 -24.73 9.74
N GLN A 192 -2.34 -23.55 10.33
CA GLN A 192 -2.70 -23.19 11.70
C GLN A 192 -3.83 -22.14 11.66
N LEU A 193 -4.95 -22.51 11.05
CA LEU A 193 -6.07 -21.60 10.81
C LEU A 193 -6.75 -21.13 12.11
N ASP A 194 -6.74 -21.95 13.16
CA ASP A 194 -7.25 -21.55 14.48
C ASP A 194 -6.47 -20.38 15.08
N LEU A 195 -5.15 -20.35 14.88
CA LEU A 195 -4.31 -19.24 15.35
C LEU A 195 -4.54 -17.99 14.51
N LEU A 196 -4.71 -18.14 13.19
CA LEU A 196 -5.04 -17.04 12.30
C LEU A 196 -6.42 -16.46 12.62
N ALA A 197 -7.41 -17.31 12.93
CA ALA A 197 -8.74 -16.90 13.36
C ALA A 197 -8.70 -16.10 14.67
N LYS A 198 -7.99 -16.59 15.70
CA LYS A 198 -7.80 -15.85 16.97
C LYS A 198 -7.12 -14.49 16.76
N ALA A 199 -6.13 -14.42 15.87
CA ALA A 199 -5.46 -13.17 15.53
C ALA A 199 -6.41 -12.20 14.80
N LEU A 200 -7.21 -12.71 13.86
CA LEU A 200 -8.22 -11.95 13.13
C LEU A 200 -9.30 -11.39 14.07
N GLU A 201 -9.83 -12.22 14.97
CA GLU A 201 -10.81 -11.82 15.99
C GLU A 201 -10.25 -10.72 16.90
N PHE A 202 -9.01 -10.85 17.36
CA PHE A 202 -8.36 -9.83 18.18
C PHE A 202 -8.26 -8.49 17.44
N CYS A 203 -7.81 -8.50 16.19
CA CYS A 203 -7.81 -7.31 15.34
C CYS A 203 -9.20 -6.67 15.23
N LYS A 204 -10.24 -7.47 14.94
CA LYS A 204 -11.62 -6.98 14.80
C LYS A 204 -12.20 -6.43 16.11
N SER A 205 -11.72 -6.91 17.26
CA SER A 205 -12.18 -6.44 18.58
C SER A 205 -11.93 -4.94 18.82
N HIS A 206 -11.02 -4.32 18.07
CA HIS A 206 -10.77 -2.87 18.10
C HIS A 206 -11.77 -2.04 17.27
N GLY A 207 -12.76 -2.68 16.63
CA GLY A 207 -13.80 -1.99 15.85
C GLY A 207 -13.29 -1.38 14.54
N LEU A 208 -12.13 -1.81 14.06
CA LEU A 208 -11.54 -1.36 12.80
C LEU A 208 -11.74 -2.41 11.70
N PRO A 209 -11.99 -2.00 10.44
CA PRO A 209 -11.94 -2.91 9.31
C PRO A 209 -10.61 -3.66 9.27
N THR A 210 -10.70 -4.98 9.20
CA THR A 210 -9.56 -5.87 9.34
C THR A 210 -9.46 -6.78 8.13
N GLY A 211 -8.29 -6.81 7.52
CA GLY A 211 -8.01 -7.66 6.36
C GLY A 211 -6.95 -8.73 6.58
N ILE A 212 -6.78 -9.56 5.57
CA ILE A 212 -5.70 -10.56 5.49
C ILE A 212 -4.82 -10.23 4.27
N GLY A 213 -3.54 -10.02 4.52
CA GLY A 213 -2.53 -9.94 3.47
C GLY A 213 -2.15 -11.35 2.99
N ALA A 214 -1.77 -11.49 1.72
CA ALA A 214 -1.29 -12.77 1.19
C ALA A 214 -0.34 -12.56 0.01
N HIS A 215 0.77 -13.30 -0.06
CA HIS A 215 1.52 -13.39 -1.33
C HIS A 215 0.95 -14.49 -2.22
N ARG A 216 0.31 -15.49 -1.60
CA ARG A 216 -0.16 -16.71 -2.26
C ARG A 216 -1.67 -16.80 -2.28
N MET A 217 -2.22 -17.26 -3.40
CA MET A 217 -3.68 -17.44 -3.51
C MET A 217 -4.22 -18.48 -2.53
N GLY A 218 -3.42 -19.50 -2.20
CA GLY A 218 -3.82 -20.57 -1.29
C GLY A 218 -4.22 -20.04 0.09
N VAL A 219 -3.62 -18.95 0.57
CA VAL A 219 -4.01 -18.30 1.84
C VAL A 219 -5.46 -17.85 1.79
N LEU A 220 -5.86 -17.14 0.74
CA LEU A 220 -7.22 -16.62 0.61
C LEU A 220 -8.24 -17.77 0.46
N VAL A 221 -7.85 -18.83 -0.25
CA VAL A 221 -8.67 -20.05 -0.37
C VAL A 221 -8.84 -20.76 0.97
N ASP A 222 -7.78 -20.87 1.78
CA ASP A 222 -7.87 -21.48 3.10
C ASP A 222 -8.74 -20.66 4.04
N CYS A 223 -8.58 -19.33 4.02
CA CYS A 223 -9.38 -18.41 4.84
C CYS A 223 -10.87 -18.52 4.50
N GLU A 224 -11.23 -18.52 3.22
CA GLU A 224 -12.62 -18.67 2.77
C GLU A 224 -13.20 -20.02 3.21
N LYS A 225 -12.46 -21.12 3.00
CA LYS A 225 -12.91 -22.48 3.38
C LYS A 225 -13.11 -22.66 4.87
N ALA A 226 -12.28 -22.01 5.68
CA ALA A 226 -12.40 -22.04 7.13
C ALA A 226 -13.38 -20.97 7.67
N GLY A 227 -14.02 -20.18 6.80
CA GLY A 227 -15.01 -19.19 7.21
C GLY A 227 -14.42 -18.00 7.97
N LEU A 228 -13.18 -17.61 7.69
CA LEU A 228 -12.53 -16.47 8.32
C LEU A 228 -13.16 -15.17 7.80
N ASP A 229 -13.86 -14.47 8.70
CA ASP A 229 -14.61 -13.25 8.39
C ASP A 229 -13.72 -11.99 8.30
N ALA A 230 -12.85 -11.92 7.29
CA ALA A 230 -12.04 -10.74 7.02
C ALA A 230 -12.83 -9.72 6.16
N ASP A 231 -12.75 -8.43 6.50
CA ASP A 231 -13.46 -7.37 5.78
C ASP A 231 -12.89 -7.10 4.37
N PHE A 232 -11.61 -7.44 4.16
CA PHE A 232 -10.93 -7.35 2.88
C PHE A 232 -9.70 -8.26 2.80
N SER A 233 -9.16 -8.43 1.59
CA SER A 233 -7.88 -9.09 1.36
C SER A 233 -6.93 -8.20 0.59
N LYS A 234 -5.63 -8.24 0.95
CA LYS A 234 -4.56 -7.54 0.21
C LYS A 234 -3.61 -8.58 -0.38
N ARG A 235 -3.75 -8.84 -1.68
CA ARG A 235 -2.83 -9.73 -2.39
C ARG A 235 -1.59 -8.96 -2.87
N PHE A 236 -0.42 -9.46 -2.53
CA PHE A 236 0.87 -9.02 -3.05
C PHE A 236 1.22 -9.87 -4.26
N THR A 237 1.46 -9.24 -5.40
CA THR A 237 1.95 -9.96 -6.57
C THR A 237 3.47 -9.88 -6.60
N VAL A 238 4.14 -11.01 -6.42
CA VAL A 238 5.58 -11.13 -6.60
C VAL A 238 5.82 -11.51 -8.05
N THR A 239 6.19 -10.54 -8.88
CA THR A 239 6.63 -10.83 -10.24
C THR A 239 8.04 -11.37 -10.17
N SER A 240 8.21 -12.67 -10.33
CA SER A 240 9.52 -13.22 -10.70
C SER A 240 9.85 -12.66 -12.08
N ILE A 241 10.85 -11.79 -12.17
CA ILE A 241 11.47 -11.46 -13.45
C ILE A 241 12.25 -12.74 -13.82
N PRO A 242 11.88 -13.47 -14.89
CA PRO A 242 12.70 -14.57 -15.36
C PRO A 242 14.10 -14.01 -15.64
N ALA A 243 15.12 -14.70 -15.12
CA ALA A 243 16.51 -14.37 -15.39
C ALA A 243 16.84 -14.51 -16.88
#